data_AF-C1EGQ0-F1
#
_entry.id   AF-C1EGQ0-F1
#
_cell.length_a   1.000
_cell.length_b   1.000
_cell.length_c   1.000
_cell.angle_alpha   90.00
_cell.angle_beta   90.00
_cell.angle_gamma   90.00
#
_symmetry.space_group_name_H-M   'P 1'
#
loop_
_entity.id
_entity.type
_entity.pdbx_description
1 polymer ?
#
loop_
_entity_poly.entity_id
_entity_poly.type
_entity_poly.pdbx_seq_one_letter_code
_entity_poly.pdbx_strand_id
1 'polypeptide(L)'
;MGEFPERALVKGAAVGAHIELGRRAAGEIFRAALTQTITGSPHPREIFKQDLLWAFKRLDRNKDGVLGRSDLLDGAQFIGTSLSDAEATGLLRDFTGGMMESATPDQFLSWYQRTLEIALAKVVEVHNVDEFEHYVESALEKPASSGMVQEDGALVVLECGYTHCRPCMKFEKTYELVAKKYVDCLFLRVLGDESPGAAHLCRDVLEVQGTPEFRFFRGKKLLHVMRGADKSKLENSLQSLLKEGEVGYALQPV
;
A
#
# COMPACT_ATOMS: atom_id res chain seq x y z
N MET A 1 5.34 -36.61 -34.59
CA MET A 1 4.51 -35.39 -34.44
C MET A 1 3.65 -35.61 -33.21
N GLY A 2 4.01 -35.02 -32.08
CA GLY A 2 3.24 -35.11 -30.84
C GLY A 2 2.87 -33.69 -30.42
N GLU A 3 1.58 -33.39 -30.42
CA GLU A 3 1.03 -32.11 -29.99
C GLU A 3 1.31 -31.87 -28.51
N PHE A 4 1.72 -30.63 -28.20
CA PHE A 4 1.78 -30.12 -26.84
C PHE A 4 0.36 -29.79 -26.36
N PRO A 5 -0.03 -30.14 -25.12
CA PRO A 5 -1.32 -29.71 -24.59
C PRO A 5 -1.31 -28.20 -24.32
N GLU A 6 -2.36 -27.53 -24.78
CA GLU A 6 -2.65 -26.12 -24.51
C GLU A 6 -2.55 -25.84 -23.01
N ARG A 7 -1.75 -24.83 -22.67
CA ARG A 7 -1.73 -24.20 -21.35
C ARG A 7 -3.16 -23.77 -21.02
N ALA A 8 -3.74 -24.40 -19.99
CA ALA A 8 -4.90 -23.87 -19.29
C ALA A 8 -4.52 -22.49 -18.71
N LEU A 9 -4.80 -21.45 -19.49
CA LEU A 9 -4.65 -20.06 -19.11
C LEU A 9 -5.71 -19.78 -18.05
N VAL A 10 -5.30 -19.64 -16.78
CA VAL A 10 -6.18 -19.22 -15.69
C VAL A 10 -6.54 -17.74 -15.91
N LYS A 11 -7.50 -17.48 -16.81
CA LYS A 11 -7.92 -16.14 -17.28
C LYS A 11 -8.64 -15.31 -16.22
N GLY A 12 -9.10 -15.92 -15.12
CA GLY A 12 -9.89 -15.22 -14.09
C GLY A 12 -9.06 -14.34 -13.15
N ALA A 13 -8.00 -14.89 -12.56
CA ALA A 13 -7.22 -14.20 -11.53
C ALA A 13 -6.37 -13.04 -12.08
N ALA A 14 -5.79 -13.21 -13.28
CA ALA A 14 -4.98 -12.18 -13.94
C ALA A 14 -5.82 -11.00 -14.43
N VAL A 15 -7.05 -11.25 -14.92
CA VAL A 15 -8.01 -10.20 -15.29
C VAL A 15 -8.55 -9.49 -14.04
N GLY A 16 -8.85 -10.24 -12.98
CA GLY A 16 -9.22 -9.67 -11.67
C GLY A 16 -8.15 -8.74 -11.11
N ALA A 17 -6.87 -9.14 -11.16
CA ALA A 17 -5.74 -8.32 -10.71
C ALA A 17 -5.53 -7.06 -11.57
N HIS A 18 -5.69 -7.15 -12.90
CA HIS A 18 -5.60 -5.97 -13.79
C HIS A 18 -6.74 -4.98 -13.55
N ILE A 19 -7.96 -5.46 -13.34
CA ILE A 19 -9.12 -4.63 -12.99
C ILE A 19 -8.93 -4.00 -11.61
N GLU A 20 -8.43 -4.75 -10.63
CA GLU A 20 -8.17 -4.26 -9.27
C GLU A 20 -7.03 -3.22 -9.23
N LEU A 21 -5.99 -3.38 -10.06
CA LEU A 21 -4.92 -2.39 -10.24
C LEU A 21 -5.45 -1.09 -10.89
N GLY A 22 -6.38 -1.18 -11.85
CA GLY A 22 -7.08 -0.01 -12.41
C GLY A 22 -8.00 0.67 -11.40
N ARG A 23 -8.70 -0.10 -10.55
CA ARG A 23 -9.56 0.42 -9.47
C ARG A 23 -8.76 1.17 -8.40
N ARG A 24 -7.64 0.61 -7.94
CA ARG A 24 -6.75 1.27 -6.98
C ARG A 24 -6.19 2.60 -7.52
N ALA A 25 -5.92 2.68 -8.82
CA ALA A 25 -5.52 3.93 -9.46
C ALA A 25 -6.65 4.97 -9.44
N ALA A 26 -7.91 4.58 -9.69
CA ALA A 26 -9.05 5.50 -9.64
C ALA A 26 -9.27 6.07 -8.23
N GLY A 27 -9.15 5.26 -7.18
CA GLY A 27 -9.21 5.73 -5.79
C GLY A 27 -8.11 6.74 -5.43
N GLU A 28 -6.86 6.47 -5.85
CA GLU A 28 -5.73 7.39 -5.62
C GLU A 28 -5.90 8.71 -6.39
N ILE A 29 -6.33 8.64 -7.65
CA ILE A 29 -6.63 9.81 -8.48
C ILE A 29 -7.77 10.63 -7.86
N PHE A 30 -8.83 9.97 -7.40
CA PHE A 30 -9.96 10.66 -6.76
C PHE A 30 -9.56 11.32 -5.45
N ARG A 31 -8.76 10.65 -4.60
CA ARG A 31 -8.19 11.25 -3.39
C ARG A 31 -7.33 12.46 -3.74
N ALA A 32 -6.44 12.35 -4.73
CA ALA A 32 -5.58 13.46 -5.16
C ALA A 32 -6.40 14.66 -5.66
N ALA A 33 -7.45 14.40 -6.45
CA ALA A 33 -8.37 15.41 -6.97
C ALA A 33 -9.16 16.11 -5.85
N LEU A 34 -9.65 15.36 -4.87
CA LEU A 34 -10.27 15.91 -3.66
C LEU A 34 -9.30 16.81 -2.89
N THR A 35 -8.08 16.33 -2.64
CA THR A 35 -7.07 17.10 -1.91
C THR A 35 -6.68 18.37 -2.66
N GLN A 36 -6.55 18.31 -3.99
CA GLN A 36 -6.31 19.47 -4.85
C GLN A 36 -7.44 20.48 -4.74
N THR A 37 -8.69 20.01 -4.80
CA THR A 37 -9.87 20.87 -4.75
C THR A 37 -10.00 21.61 -3.42
N ILE A 38 -9.67 20.92 -2.32
CA ILE A 38 -9.80 21.49 -0.96
C ILE A 38 -8.59 22.37 -0.61
N THR A 39 -7.38 21.95 -0.98
CA THR A 39 -6.14 22.54 -0.45
C THR A 39 -5.25 23.23 -1.48
N GLY A 40 -5.61 23.14 -2.77
CA GLY A 40 -4.80 23.67 -3.88
C GLY A 40 -3.59 22.81 -4.27
N SER A 41 -3.39 21.64 -3.65
CA SER A 41 -2.30 20.70 -3.93
C SER A 41 -2.81 19.25 -3.94
N PRO A 42 -2.34 18.36 -4.85
CA PRO A 42 -2.81 16.97 -4.91
C PRO A 42 -2.08 16.05 -3.92
N HIS A 43 -1.04 16.58 -3.25
CA HIS A 43 -0.15 15.82 -2.38
C HIS A 43 -0.91 15.22 -1.19
N PRO A 44 -0.66 13.94 -0.85
CA PRO A 44 -1.29 13.30 0.31
C PRO A 44 -1.08 14.11 1.58
N ARG A 45 -2.18 14.49 2.23
CA ARG A 45 -2.20 15.19 3.52
C ARG A 45 -3.52 14.98 4.24
N GLU A 46 -3.48 15.17 5.55
CA GLU A 46 -4.69 15.27 6.37
C GLU A 46 -5.53 16.48 5.93
N ILE A 47 -6.85 16.28 5.95
CA ILE A 47 -7.86 17.29 5.66
C ILE A 47 -8.85 17.27 6.82
N PHE A 48 -9.27 18.45 7.29
CA PHE A 48 -10.24 18.54 8.37
C PHE A 48 -11.58 17.91 7.98
N LYS A 49 -12.24 17.27 8.95
CA LYS A 49 -13.54 16.61 8.75
C LYS A 49 -14.58 17.53 8.08
N GLN A 50 -14.60 18.82 8.45
CA GLN A 50 -15.56 19.78 7.90
C GLN A 50 -15.35 20.02 6.39
N ASP A 51 -14.10 20.08 5.93
CA ASP A 51 -13.77 20.28 4.52
C ASP A 51 -14.07 19.02 3.69
N LEU A 52 -13.81 17.83 4.25
CA LEU A 52 -14.21 16.57 3.62
C LEU A 52 -15.74 16.44 3.53
N LEU A 53 -16.47 16.82 4.57
CA LEU A 53 -17.94 16.84 4.54
C LEU A 53 -18.49 17.89 3.58
N TRP A 54 -17.80 19.02 3.41
CA TRP A 54 -18.13 19.99 2.37
C TRP A 54 -17.97 19.38 0.97
N ALA A 55 -16.87 18.65 0.73
CA ALA A 55 -16.66 17.95 -0.54
C ALA A 55 -17.71 16.85 -0.77
N PHE A 56 -18.06 16.08 0.26
CA PHE A 56 -19.15 15.10 0.21
C PHE A 56 -20.46 15.75 -0.26
N LYS A 57 -20.86 16.86 0.37
CA LYS A 57 -22.09 17.60 0.00
C LYS A 57 -22.04 18.19 -1.42
N ARG A 58 -20.86 18.44 -1.96
CA ARG A 58 -20.69 18.91 -3.35
C ARG A 58 -20.83 17.76 -4.35
N LEU A 59 -20.41 16.56 -3.95
CA LEU A 59 -20.55 15.32 -4.72
C LEU A 59 -21.99 14.80 -4.71
N ASP A 60 -22.68 14.86 -3.56
CA ASP A 60 -24.10 14.50 -3.40
C ASP A 60 -25.01 15.49 -4.15
N ARG A 61 -25.29 15.19 -5.43
CA ARG A 61 -26.00 16.10 -6.35
C ARG A 61 -27.50 16.04 -6.13
N ASN A 62 -28.02 14.86 -5.85
CA ASN A 62 -29.45 14.64 -5.60
C ASN A 62 -29.87 15.06 -4.18
N LYS A 63 -28.89 15.30 -3.28
CA LYS A 63 -29.05 15.75 -1.89
C LYS A 63 -29.81 14.75 -1.01
N ASP A 64 -29.65 13.45 -1.28
CA ASP A 64 -30.27 12.39 -0.50
C ASP A 64 -29.44 12.01 0.76
N GLY A 65 -28.27 12.62 0.93
CA GLY A 65 -27.38 12.42 2.07
C GLY A 65 -26.44 11.22 1.94
N VAL A 66 -26.45 10.53 0.79
CA VAL A 66 -25.53 9.44 0.45
C VAL A 66 -24.86 9.73 -0.91
N LEU A 67 -23.76 9.03 -1.20
CA LEU A 67 -23.15 9.07 -2.53
C LEU A 67 -23.49 7.80 -3.27
N GLY A 68 -24.30 7.92 -4.32
CA GLY A 68 -24.55 6.85 -5.28
C GLY A 68 -23.61 6.91 -6.48
N ARG A 69 -23.78 5.96 -7.40
CA ARG A 69 -23.00 5.92 -8.65
C ARG A 69 -23.20 7.18 -9.50
N SER A 70 -24.43 7.71 -9.59
CA SER A 70 -24.70 8.94 -10.36
C SER A 70 -23.97 10.14 -9.77
N ASP A 71 -23.98 10.29 -8.44
CA ASP A 71 -23.26 11.36 -7.74
C ASP A 71 -21.76 11.32 -8.01
N LEU A 72 -21.17 10.13 -8.11
CA LEU A 72 -19.76 9.98 -8.46
C LEU A 72 -19.47 10.35 -9.92
N LEU A 73 -20.31 9.92 -10.87
CA LEU A 73 -20.13 10.24 -12.30
C LEU A 73 -20.28 11.74 -12.55
N ASP A 74 -21.31 12.35 -12.00
CA ASP A 74 -21.64 13.77 -12.21
C ASP A 74 -20.79 14.69 -11.33
N GLY A 75 -20.55 14.29 -10.08
CA GLY A 75 -19.81 15.05 -9.08
C GLY A 75 -18.29 15.03 -9.28
N ALA A 76 -17.73 14.00 -9.92
CA ALA A 76 -16.28 13.92 -10.19
C ALA A 76 -15.75 15.14 -10.97
N GLN A 77 -16.54 15.69 -11.89
CA GLN A 77 -16.16 16.87 -12.67
C GLN A 77 -15.93 18.10 -11.78
N PHE A 78 -16.70 18.22 -10.69
CA PHE A 78 -16.57 19.33 -9.75
C PHE A 78 -15.22 19.31 -9.02
N ILE A 79 -14.68 18.11 -8.74
CA ILE A 79 -13.38 17.95 -8.09
C ILE A 79 -12.21 17.89 -9.10
N GLY A 80 -12.47 18.21 -10.36
CA GLY A 80 -11.45 18.29 -11.41
C GLY A 80 -11.01 16.94 -11.97
N THR A 81 -11.87 15.90 -11.89
CA THR A 81 -11.62 14.60 -12.49
C THR A 81 -12.84 14.09 -13.27
N SER A 82 -12.70 12.97 -13.98
CA SER A 82 -13.81 12.28 -14.63
C SER A 82 -13.68 10.79 -14.35
N LEU A 83 -14.81 10.14 -14.12
CA LEU A 83 -14.86 8.69 -13.89
C LEU A 83 -15.70 8.03 -14.99
N SER A 84 -15.26 6.86 -15.45
CA SER A 84 -16.11 5.92 -16.17
C SER A 84 -17.07 5.20 -15.21
N ASP A 85 -18.13 4.56 -15.73
CA ASP A 85 -19.05 3.74 -14.93
C ASP A 85 -18.32 2.66 -14.10
N ALA A 86 -17.30 2.05 -14.67
CA ALA A 86 -16.51 1.01 -13.99
C ALA A 86 -15.69 1.58 -12.84
N GLU A 87 -15.10 2.78 -13.01
CA GLU A 87 -14.34 3.47 -11.97
C GLU A 87 -15.25 4.00 -10.86
N ALA A 88 -16.40 4.59 -11.20
CA ALA A 88 -17.39 5.04 -10.22
C ALA A 88 -17.93 3.86 -9.39
N THR A 89 -18.23 2.72 -10.03
CA THR A 89 -18.67 1.51 -9.33
C THR A 89 -17.55 0.95 -8.43
N GLY A 90 -16.30 0.94 -8.90
CA GLY A 90 -15.16 0.51 -8.10
C GLY A 90 -14.93 1.41 -6.88
N LEU A 91 -14.94 2.73 -7.09
CA LEU A 91 -14.75 3.72 -6.03
C LEU A 91 -15.86 3.66 -4.97
N LEU A 92 -17.12 3.43 -5.39
CA LEU A 92 -18.24 3.27 -4.47
C LEU A 92 -18.10 2.03 -3.59
N ARG A 93 -17.61 0.92 -4.16
CA ARG A 93 -17.24 -0.26 -3.39
C ARG A 93 -16.11 0.03 -2.41
N ASP A 94 -15.13 0.83 -2.82
CA ASP A 94 -14.02 1.24 -1.94
C ASP A 94 -14.52 2.10 -0.78
N PHE A 95 -15.44 3.04 -1.02
CA PHE A 95 -16.05 3.86 0.04
C PHE A 95 -16.72 3.00 1.10
N THR A 96 -17.49 2.00 0.64
CA THR A 96 -18.35 1.19 1.49
C THR A 96 -17.63 -0.01 2.11
N GLY A 97 -16.44 -0.36 1.59
CA GLY A 97 -15.73 -1.59 1.96
C GLY A 97 -16.45 -2.87 1.50
N GLY A 98 -17.40 -2.77 0.56
CA GLY A 98 -18.33 -3.85 0.22
C GLY A 98 -19.06 -3.64 -1.10
N MET A 99 -20.25 -4.25 -1.26
CA MET A 99 -21.12 -4.12 -2.44
C MET A 99 -22.38 -3.32 -2.13
N MET A 100 -22.25 -2.19 -1.42
CA MET A 100 -23.39 -1.30 -1.20
C MET A 100 -23.58 -0.36 -2.39
N GLU A 101 -24.83 -0.03 -2.70
CA GLU A 101 -25.21 0.84 -3.82
C GLU A 101 -25.08 2.34 -3.50
N SER A 102 -24.74 2.68 -2.25
CA SER A 102 -24.55 4.06 -1.80
C SER A 102 -23.62 4.12 -0.59
N ALA A 103 -22.83 5.19 -0.47
CA ALA A 103 -21.92 5.44 0.64
C ALA A 103 -22.42 6.56 1.57
N THR A 104 -22.36 6.35 2.88
CA THR A 104 -22.64 7.38 3.88
C THR A 104 -21.47 8.36 4.05
N PRO A 105 -21.67 9.51 4.70
CA PRO A 105 -20.57 10.43 5.02
C PRO A 105 -19.44 9.77 5.81
N ASP A 106 -19.77 8.92 6.79
CA ASP A 106 -18.75 8.26 7.61
C ASP A 106 -17.93 7.25 6.80
N GLN A 107 -18.59 6.50 5.89
CA GLN A 107 -17.89 5.59 4.96
C GLN A 107 -16.92 6.34 4.03
N PHE A 108 -17.34 7.49 3.50
CA PHE A 108 -16.48 8.37 2.70
C PHE A 108 -15.27 8.89 3.50
N LEU A 109 -15.48 9.34 4.74
CA LEU A 109 -14.41 9.84 5.61
C LEU A 109 -13.41 8.72 5.94
N SER A 110 -13.89 7.54 6.32
CA SER A 110 -13.05 6.37 6.59
C SER A 110 -12.26 5.94 5.35
N TRP A 111 -12.87 6.01 4.17
CA TRP A 111 -12.16 5.76 2.90
C TRP A 111 -11.05 6.78 2.63
N TYR A 112 -11.31 8.08 2.85
CA TYR A 112 -10.28 9.10 2.62
C TYR A 112 -9.09 8.89 3.55
N GLN A 113 -9.36 8.62 4.84
CA GLN A 113 -8.31 8.33 5.82
C GLN A 113 -7.47 7.11 5.41
N ARG A 114 -8.12 5.98 5.08
CA ARG A 114 -7.42 4.78 4.63
C ARG A 114 -6.59 5.01 3.36
N THR A 115 -7.14 5.74 2.39
CA THR A 115 -6.43 6.05 1.13
C THR A 115 -5.28 7.02 1.37
N LEU A 116 -5.42 7.94 2.32
CA LEU A 116 -4.34 8.82 2.76
C LEU A 116 -3.21 8.02 3.41
N GLU A 117 -3.53 7.09 4.32
CA GLU A 117 -2.55 6.19 4.94
C GLU A 117 -1.80 5.38 3.88
N ILE A 118 -2.50 4.81 2.90
CA ILE A 118 -1.87 4.12 1.74
C ILE A 118 -0.97 5.07 0.94
N ALA A 119 -1.42 6.30 0.69
CA ALA A 119 -0.65 7.27 -0.09
C ALA A 119 0.55 7.84 0.69
N LEU A 120 0.50 7.81 2.02
CA LEU A 120 1.58 8.17 2.93
C LEU A 120 2.48 6.98 3.28
N ALA A 121 2.07 5.74 2.99
CA ALA A 121 2.88 4.55 3.19
C ALA A 121 4.14 4.68 2.32
N LYS A 122 5.25 4.94 3.00
CA LYS A 122 6.56 5.16 2.39
C LYS A 122 7.50 4.04 2.81
N VAL A 123 8.38 3.69 1.89
CA VAL A 123 9.62 3.01 2.25
C VAL A 123 10.48 4.04 2.98
N VAL A 124 10.87 3.73 4.20
CA VAL A 124 11.73 4.60 5.01
C VAL A 124 13.17 4.23 4.76
N GLU A 125 14.00 5.22 4.44
CA GLU A 125 15.44 5.04 4.29
C GLU A 125 16.12 5.13 5.66
N VAL A 126 16.97 4.14 5.95
CA VAL A 126 17.78 4.08 7.17
C VAL A 126 19.26 4.09 6.80
N HIS A 127 20.05 4.87 7.53
CA HIS A 127 21.43 5.18 7.16
C HIS A 127 22.48 4.65 8.15
N ASN A 128 22.05 4.02 9.24
CA ASN A 128 22.91 3.49 10.29
C ASN A 128 22.11 2.52 11.19
N VAL A 129 22.81 1.88 12.12
CA VAL A 129 22.25 0.91 13.06
C VAL A 129 21.19 1.54 13.96
N ASP A 130 21.44 2.73 14.50
CA ASP A 130 20.54 3.40 15.44
C ASP A 130 19.18 3.73 14.80
N GLU A 131 19.18 4.22 13.55
CA GLU A 131 17.96 4.45 12.78
C GLU A 131 17.20 3.14 12.52
N PHE A 132 17.91 2.09 12.10
CA PHE A 132 17.30 0.78 11.88
C PHE A 132 16.66 0.24 13.16
N GLU A 133 17.37 0.27 14.29
CA GLU A 133 16.87 -0.20 15.58
C GLU A 133 15.69 0.66 16.07
N HIS A 134 15.76 1.98 15.91
CA HIS A 134 14.66 2.88 16.25
C HIS A 134 13.36 2.51 15.51
N TYR A 135 13.45 2.25 14.21
CA TYR A 135 12.27 1.86 13.43
C TYR A 135 11.75 0.48 13.80
N VAL A 136 12.65 -0.49 14.02
CA VAL A 136 12.28 -1.83 14.51
C VAL A 136 11.59 -1.76 15.87
N GLU A 137 12.02 -0.88 16.77
CA GLU A 137 11.39 -0.67 18.07
C GLU A 137 10.03 0.04 17.93
N SER A 138 9.92 1.07 17.09
CA SER A 138 8.63 1.75 16.86
C SER A 138 7.56 0.82 16.26
N ALA A 139 7.98 -0.22 15.54
CA ALA A 139 7.06 -1.22 14.98
C ALA A 139 6.37 -2.06 16.07
N LEU A 140 6.89 -2.12 17.29
CA LEU A 140 6.26 -2.82 18.43
C LEU A 140 4.91 -2.22 18.82
N GLU A 141 4.77 -0.90 18.66
CA GLU A 141 3.57 -0.16 19.07
C GLU A 141 2.69 0.24 17.88
N LYS A 142 3.10 -0.08 16.64
CA LYS A 142 2.35 0.26 15.43
C LYS A 142 1.04 -0.55 15.38
N PRO A 143 -0.13 0.10 15.42
CA PRO A 143 -1.40 -0.59 15.23
C PRO A 143 -1.58 -0.98 13.76
N ALA A 144 -2.19 -2.13 13.53
CA ALA A 144 -2.73 -2.51 12.23
C ALA A 144 -3.99 -1.67 11.92
N SER A 145 -4.44 -1.72 10.66
CA SER A 145 -5.66 -1.05 10.19
C SER A 145 -6.91 -1.52 10.93
N SER A 146 -6.88 -2.71 11.54
CA SER A 146 -7.92 -3.22 12.44
C SER A 146 -7.95 -2.51 13.81
N GLY A 147 -6.96 -1.69 14.13
CA GLY A 147 -6.72 -1.10 15.45
C GLY A 147 -5.97 -2.04 16.41
N MET A 148 -5.71 -3.29 16.01
CA MET A 148 -4.97 -4.25 16.84
C MET A 148 -3.47 -3.97 16.78
N VAL A 149 -2.82 -3.99 17.95
CA VAL A 149 -1.35 -4.04 18.05
C VAL A 149 -0.95 -5.50 18.23
N GLN A 150 -0.07 -6.00 17.36
CA GLN A 150 0.44 -7.37 17.46
C GLN A 150 1.40 -7.47 18.65
N GLU A 151 1.35 -8.58 19.40
CA GLU A 151 2.18 -8.77 20.61
C GLU A 151 3.69 -8.66 20.35
N ASP A 152 4.13 -9.05 19.16
CA ASP A 152 5.53 -8.96 18.70
C ASP A 152 5.75 -7.83 17.68
N GLY A 153 4.82 -6.88 17.62
CA GLY A 153 4.88 -5.73 16.73
C GLY A 153 4.50 -6.04 15.28
N ALA A 154 4.34 -4.97 14.50
CA ALA A 154 4.15 -5.03 13.07
C ALA A 154 5.34 -5.71 12.37
N LEU A 155 5.06 -6.39 11.25
CA LEU A 155 6.10 -6.97 10.40
C LEU A 155 6.95 -5.84 9.79
N VAL A 156 8.27 -5.91 10.00
CA VAL A 156 9.25 -5.01 9.37
C VAL A 156 9.89 -5.73 8.20
N VAL A 157 9.89 -5.10 7.02
CA VAL A 157 10.58 -5.61 5.83
C VAL A 157 11.68 -4.62 5.47
N LEU A 158 12.92 -5.07 5.51
CA LEU A 158 14.10 -4.27 5.17
C LEU A 158 14.65 -4.72 3.82
N GLU A 159 14.71 -3.82 2.84
CA GLU A 159 15.50 -4.00 1.61
C GLU A 159 16.94 -3.52 1.85
N CYS A 160 17.91 -4.41 1.66
CA CYS A 160 19.34 -4.09 1.62
C CYS A 160 19.80 -4.02 0.16
N GLY A 161 20.31 -2.87 -0.26
CA GLY A 161 20.74 -2.61 -1.63
C GLY A 161 22.03 -1.80 -1.72
N TYR A 162 22.38 -1.43 -2.94
CA TYR A 162 23.48 -0.51 -3.27
C TYR A 162 23.08 0.36 -4.47
N THR A 163 23.56 1.60 -4.53
CA THR A 163 23.21 2.55 -5.62
C THR A 163 23.65 2.05 -7.00
N HIS A 164 24.70 1.22 -7.07
CA HIS A 164 25.19 0.64 -8.33
C HIS A 164 24.61 -0.76 -8.66
N CYS A 165 23.73 -1.30 -7.81
CA CYS A 165 23.08 -2.59 -8.02
C CYS A 165 21.93 -2.45 -9.03
N ARG A 166 22.14 -2.91 -10.27
CA ARG A 166 21.11 -2.84 -11.33
C ARG A 166 19.79 -3.54 -10.97
N PRO A 167 19.79 -4.75 -10.37
CA PRO A 167 18.55 -5.37 -9.92
C PRO A 167 17.80 -4.55 -8.86
N CYS A 168 18.54 -3.93 -7.92
CA CYS A 168 17.97 -3.07 -6.87
C CYS A 168 17.25 -1.85 -7.47
N MET A 169 17.94 -1.08 -8.33
CA MET A 169 17.36 0.09 -9.01
C MET A 169 16.10 -0.26 -9.83
N LYS A 170 16.09 -1.43 -10.49
CA LYS A 170 14.91 -1.87 -11.25
C LYS A 170 13.75 -2.29 -10.36
N PHE A 171 14.02 -2.73 -9.14
CA PHE A 171 13.02 -3.27 -8.23
C PHE A 171 12.42 -2.21 -7.29
N GLU A 172 13.06 -1.06 -7.13
CA GLU A 172 12.62 0.06 -6.28
C GLU A 172 11.12 0.36 -6.39
N LYS A 173 10.63 0.67 -7.60
CA LYS A 173 9.19 0.96 -7.82
C LYS A 173 8.29 -0.22 -7.45
N THR A 174 8.79 -1.45 -7.63
CA THR A 174 8.05 -2.66 -7.24
C THR A 174 7.95 -2.76 -5.73
N TYR A 175 9.03 -2.46 -5.01
CA TYR A 175 9.07 -2.47 -3.55
C TYR A 175 8.13 -1.40 -2.95
N GLU A 176 8.14 -0.18 -3.50
CA GLU A 176 7.20 0.88 -3.11
C GLU A 176 5.73 0.49 -3.33
N LEU A 177 5.42 -0.14 -4.48
CA LEU A 177 4.07 -0.64 -4.77
C LEU A 177 3.63 -1.76 -3.81
N VAL A 178 4.57 -2.60 -3.39
CA VAL A 178 4.31 -3.63 -2.37
C VAL A 178 4.09 -2.96 -1.01
N ALA A 179 4.90 -1.96 -0.63
CA ALA A 179 4.71 -1.22 0.62
C ALA A 179 3.32 -0.59 0.73
N LYS A 180 2.82 0.02 -0.37
CA LYS A 180 1.44 0.55 -0.45
C LYS A 180 0.35 -0.52 -0.31
N LYS A 181 0.64 -1.79 -0.59
CA LYS A 181 -0.33 -2.90 -0.48
C LYS A 181 -0.42 -3.47 0.94
N TYR A 182 0.67 -3.41 1.71
CA TYR A 182 0.79 -4.01 3.04
C TYR A 182 1.05 -2.91 4.08
N VAL A 183 0.11 -1.96 4.20
CA VAL A 183 0.24 -0.73 5.04
C VAL A 183 0.40 -0.97 6.53
N ASP A 184 0.01 -2.16 7.00
CA ASP A 184 0.18 -2.59 8.39
C ASP A 184 1.62 -3.03 8.69
N CYS A 185 2.41 -3.32 7.65
CA CYS A 185 3.84 -3.59 7.77
C CYS A 185 4.66 -2.29 7.73
N LEU A 186 5.87 -2.31 8.25
CA LEU A 186 6.85 -1.24 8.12
C LEU A 186 7.88 -1.62 7.04
N PHE A 187 7.98 -0.80 5.99
CA PHE A 187 8.96 -1.01 4.93
C PHE A 187 10.15 -0.08 5.10
N LEU A 188 11.33 -0.68 5.22
CA LEU A 188 12.60 0.01 5.36
C LEU A 188 13.49 -0.28 4.15
N ARG A 189 14.46 0.59 3.91
CA ARG A 189 15.53 0.41 2.92
C ARG A 189 16.84 0.96 3.44
N VAL A 190 17.93 0.25 3.18
CA VAL A 190 19.29 0.71 3.39
C VAL A 190 20.10 0.52 2.11
N LEU A 191 20.84 1.55 1.71
CA LEU A 191 21.79 1.48 0.61
C LEU A 191 23.21 1.52 1.18
N GLY A 192 23.89 0.37 1.12
CA GLY A 192 25.14 0.13 1.85
C GLY A 192 26.36 0.93 1.35
N ASP A 193 26.22 1.73 0.29
CA ASP A 193 27.23 2.60 -0.29
C ASP A 193 26.94 4.10 -0.11
N GLU A 194 25.84 4.48 0.55
CA GLU A 194 25.49 5.91 0.74
C GLU A 194 26.19 6.59 1.90
N SER A 195 26.56 5.83 2.95
CA SER A 195 27.25 6.37 4.11
C SER A 195 28.10 5.31 4.82
N PRO A 196 29.09 5.70 5.65
CA PRO A 196 29.82 4.76 6.49
C PRO A 196 28.92 3.97 7.44
N GLY A 197 27.86 4.59 7.97
CA GLY A 197 26.89 3.94 8.85
C GLY A 197 26.08 2.88 8.11
N ALA A 198 25.66 3.15 6.88
CA ALA A 198 24.90 2.22 6.05
C ALA A 198 25.79 1.05 5.59
N ALA A 199 27.06 1.34 5.28
CA ALA A 199 28.06 0.33 4.97
C ALA A 199 28.31 -0.60 6.16
N HIS A 200 28.44 -0.05 7.37
CA HIS A 200 28.58 -0.83 8.61
C HIS A 200 27.34 -1.69 8.87
N LEU A 201 26.14 -1.10 8.78
CA LEU A 201 24.87 -1.80 8.94
C LEU A 201 24.76 -2.98 7.96
N CYS A 202 25.02 -2.78 6.66
CA CYS A 202 24.90 -3.84 5.66
C CYS A 202 25.98 -4.93 5.82
N ARG A 203 27.25 -4.55 6.00
CA ARG A 203 28.37 -5.49 5.94
C ARG A 203 28.63 -6.20 7.27
N ASP A 204 28.64 -5.45 8.38
CA ASP A 204 29.17 -5.94 9.65
C ASP A 204 28.05 -6.35 10.62
N VAL A 205 26.87 -5.71 10.53
CA VAL A 205 25.73 -6.01 11.42
C VAL A 205 24.77 -6.99 10.77
N LEU A 206 24.35 -6.70 9.53
CA LEU A 206 23.44 -7.57 8.80
C LEU A 206 24.20 -8.69 8.09
N GLU A 207 25.47 -8.51 7.72
CA GLU A 207 26.24 -9.49 6.94
C GLU A 207 25.53 -9.83 5.60
N VAL A 208 25.08 -8.81 4.87
CA VAL A 208 24.38 -8.95 3.58
C VAL A 208 25.26 -9.70 2.58
N GLN A 209 24.74 -10.78 1.99
CA GLN A 209 25.51 -11.67 1.12
C GLN A 209 25.28 -11.43 -0.38
N GLY A 210 24.19 -10.76 -0.76
CA GLY A 210 23.91 -10.44 -2.16
C GLY A 210 22.63 -9.63 -2.33
N THR A 211 22.65 -8.65 -3.23
CA THR A 211 21.59 -7.63 -3.32
C THR A 211 20.71 -7.74 -4.58
N PRO A 212 19.44 -7.30 -4.51
CA PRO A 212 18.75 -6.89 -3.29
C PRO A 212 18.52 -8.08 -2.34
N GLU A 213 18.69 -7.85 -1.04
CA GLU A 213 18.35 -8.79 0.03
C GLU A 213 17.21 -8.21 0.86
N PHE A 214 16.14 -8.97 1.06
CA PHE A 214 15.00 -8.59 1.86
C PHE A 214 15.01 -9.38 3.17
N ARG A 215 14.90 -8.67 4.28
CA ARG A 215 14.90 -9.27 5.63
C ARG A 215 13.61 -8.92 6.35
N PHE A 216 13.02 -9.93 6.97
CA PHE A 216 11.71 -9.85 7.60
C PHE A 216 11.88 -9.98 9.10
N PHE A 217 11.42 -9.00 9.86
CA PHE A 217 11.53 -8.97 11.32
C PHE A 217 10.18 -8.79 11.98
N ARG A 218 10.01 -9.36 13.18
CA ARG A 218 9.02 -8.91 14.16
C ARG A 218 9.72 -8.66 15.48
N GLY A 219 9.56 -7.45 16.01
CA GLY A 219 10.47 -6.91 17.00
C GLY A 219 11.93 -7.14 16.59
N LYS A 220 12.77 -7.61 17.52
CA LYS A 220 14.19 -7.87 17.28
C LYS A 220 14.49 -9.24 16.62
N LYS A 221 13.47 -10.02 16.23
CA LYS A 221 13.64 -11.37 15.70
C LYS A 221 13.61 -11.37 14.17
N LEU A 222 14.70 -11.81 13.56
CA LEU A 222 14.74 -12.13 12.12
C LEU A 222 13.93 -13.41 11.85
N LEU A 223 12.92 -13.30 11.01
CA LEU A 223 12.00 -14.39 10.64
C LEU A 223 12.38 -15.03 9.31
N HIS A 224 12.80 -14.22 8.33
CA HIS A 224 13.09 -14.70 6.98
C HIS A 224 14.09 -13.80 6.26
N VAL A 225 14.84 -14.40 5.33
CA VAL A 225 15.72 -13.70 4.40
C VAL A 225 15.40 -14.18 2.99
N MET A 226 15.15 -13.23 2.10
CA MET A 226 14.94 -13.47 0.68
C MET A 226 16.00 -12.72 -0.13
N ARG A 227 16.59 -13.38 -1.13
CA ARG A 227 17.57 -12.76 -2.04
C ARG A 227 17.01 -12.66 -3.45
N GLY A 228 17.37 -11.56 -4.12
CA GLY A 228 17.04 -11.31 -5.52
C GLY A 228 15.72 -10.56 -5.72
N ALA A 229 15.64 -9.87 -6.85
CA ALA A 229 14.51 -9.05 -7.25
C ALA A 229 13.37 -9.89 -7.84
N ASP A 230 12.46 -10.40 -7.00
CA ASP A 230 11.31 -11.22 -7.40
C ASP A 230 10.03 -10.79 -6.66
N LYS A 231 9.11 -10.14 -7.37
CA LYS A 231 7.87 -9.60 -6.78
C LYS A 231 7.02 -10.70 -6.14
N SER A 232 6.84 -11.81 -6.84
CA SER A 232 5.96 -12.89 -6.39
C SER A 232 6.52 -13.56 -5.15
N LYS A 233 7.83 -13.79 -5.09
CA LYS A 233 8.47 -14.31 -3.87
C LYS A 233 8.33 -13.33 -2.69
N LEU A 234 8.55 -12.03 -2.92
CA LEU A 234 8.39 -11.03 -1.87
C LEU A 234 6.96 -11.02 -1.30
N GLU A 235 5.95 -11.00 -2.19
CA GLU A 235 4.54 -11.02 -1.77
C GLU A 235 4.16 -12.33 -1.06
N ASN A 236 4.70 -13.47 -1.50
CA ASN A 236 4.46 -14.77 -0.84
C ASN A 236 5.11 -14.81 0.56
N SER A 237 6.35 -14.34 0.71
CA SER A 237 7.01 -14.25 2.01
C SER A 237 6.26 -13.34 2.96
N LEU A 238 5.80 -12.17 2.49
CA LEU A 238 4.91 -11.28 3.24
C LEU A 238 3.67 -12.02 3.72
N GLN A 239 2.90 -12.60 2.79
CA GLN A 239 1.66 -13.31 3.12
C GLN A 239 1.86 -14.41 4.16
N SER A 240 2.95 -15.18 4.08
CA SER A 240 3.26 -16.25 5.03
C SER A 240 3.60 -15.77 6.45
N LEU A 241 3.93 -14.48 6.61
CA LEU A 241 4.38 -13.88 7.87
C LEU A 241 3.37 -12.88 8.47
N LEU A 242 2.29 -12.57 7.73
CA LEU A 242 1.17 -11.79 8.25
C LEU A 242 0.42 -12.54 9.35
N LYS A 243 -0.22 -11.79 10.24
CA LYS A 243 -1.04 -12.27 11.35
C LYS A 243 -2.47 -11.77 11.25
N GLU A 244 -3.37 -12.41 12.00
CA GLU A 244 -4.76 -12.00 12.09
C GLU A 244 -4.88 -10.52 12.49
N GLY A 245 -5.79 -9.81 11.82
CA GLY A 245 -5.97 -8.37 12.00
C GLY A 245 -5.10 -7.50 11.09
N GLU A 246 -4.09 -8.07 10.41
CA GLU A 246 -3.27 -7.34 9.43
C GLU A 246 -3.83 -7.43 8.01
N VAL A 247 -3.75 -6.33 7.27
CA VAL A 247 -4.16 -6.24 5.86
C VAL A 247 -3.40 -7.26 5.02
N GLY A 248 -4.16 -8.18 4.41
CA GLY A 248 -3.65 -9.22 3.53
C GLY A 248 -3.59 -10.62 4.16
N TYR A 249 -3.82 -10.77 5.46
CA TYR A 249 -3.79 -12.07 6.15
C TYR A 249 -4.78 -13.09 5.59
N ALA A 250 -6.03 -12.68 5.37
CA ALA A 250 -7.11 -13.57 4.90
C ALA A 250 -6.98 -14.02 3.42
N LEU A 251 -5.93 -13.61 2.71
CA LEU A 251 -5.67 -14.00 1.31
C LEU A 251 -4.79 -15.25 1.18
N GLN A 252 -4.41 -15.89 2.30
CA GLN A 252 -3.70 -17.17 2.26
C GLN A 252 -4.63 -18.24 1.66
N PRO A 253 -4.23 -18.93 0.57
CA PRO A 253 -4.98 -20.08 0.08
C PRO A 253 -4.96 -21.18 1.15
N VAL A 254 -6.14 -21.73 1.47
CA VAL A 254 -6.32 -22.92 2.31
C VAL A 254 -5.64 -24.12 1.67
#